data_AF-A0A4S2SHH5-F1
#
_entry.id   AF-A0A4S2SHH5-F1
#
_cell.length_a   1.000
_cell.length_b   1.000
_cell.length_c   1.000
_cell.angle_alpha   90.00
_cell.angle_beta   90.00
_cell.angle_gamma   90.00
#
_symmetry.space_group_name_H-M   'P 1'
#
loop_
_entity.id
_entity.type
_entity.pdbx_description
1 polymer ?
#
loop_
_entity_poly.entity_id
_entity_poly.type
_entity_poly.pdbx_seq_one_letter_code
_entity_poly.pdbx_strand_id
1 'polypeptide(L)'
;MPGVRLETVQVSDAGWSCGMATDEGEKAAYATFSVSQDPAVIEGIRKSQGFNGHGFDATHTLSDCAGKATYFAMEPGLRYTESLATGAPAPSDLFNAFTKEARAKFGCPTP
;
A
#
# COMPACT_ATOMS: atom_id res chain seq x y z
N MET A 1 9.08 -13.61 -21.54
CA MET A 1 8.41 -13.28 -20.26
C MET A 1 7.76 -11.92 -20.47
N PRO A 2 6.43 -11.78 -20.30
CA PRO A 2 5.78 -10.48 -20.42
C PRO A 2 6.41 -9.51 -19.42
N GLY A 3 6.72 -8.29 -19.87
CA GLY A 3 7.49 -7.32 -19.11
C GLY A 3 6.72 -6.89 -17.87
N VAL A 4 7.32 -7.04 -16.69
CA VAL A 4 6.82 -6.38 -15.48
C VAL A 4 7.21 -4.91 -15.59
N ARG A 5 6.23 -4.02 -15.76
CA ARG A 5 6.47 -2.59 -15.62
C ARG A 5 6.37 -2.24 -14.14
N LEU A 6 7.50 -1.89 -13.55
CA LEU A 6 7.54 -1.20 -12.27
C LEU A 6 7.12 0.25 -12.54
N GLU A 7 5.84 0.55 -12.37
CA GLU A 7 5.36 1.95 -12.39
C GLU A 7 5.39 2.47 -10.96
N THR A 8 6.45 3.19 -10.64
CA THR A 8 6.50 4.06 -9.46
C THR A 8 5.82 5.37 -9.86
N VAL A 9 4.55 5.54 -9.50
CA VAL A 9 3.87 6.83 -9.67
C VAL A 9 4.08 7.62 -8.39
N GLN A 10 5.08 8.51 -8.39
CA GLN A 10 5.19 9.55 -7.37
C GLN A 10 4.16 10.63 -7.70
N VAL A 11 3.05 10.64 -6.96
CA VAL A 11 1.96 11.61 -7.17
C VAL A 11 2.36 12.98 -6.61
N SER A 12 3.18 13.01 -5.54
CA SER A 12 3.78 14.23 -4.96
C SER A 12 4.86 13.88 -3.91
N ASP A 13 5.48 14.88 -3.28
CA ASP A 13 6.36 14.69 -2.10
C ASP A 13 5.62 14.10 -0.88
N ALA A 14 4.29 14.07 -0.91
CA ALA A 14 3.41 13.58 0.16
C ALA A 14 2.73 12.23 -0.16
N GLY A 15 2.98 11.65 -1.34
CA GLY A 15 2.32 10.42 -1.80
C GLY A 15 3.22 9.56 -2.68
N TRP A 16 3.43 8.31 -2.29
CA TRP A 16 4.23 7.34 -3.04
C TRP A 16 3.40 6.10 -3.36
N SER A 17 3.37 5.69 -4.63
CA SER A 17 2.76 4.43 -5.07
C SER A 17 3.74 3.62 -5.93
N CYS A 18 3.77 2.31 -5.73
CA CYS A 18 4.46 1.36 -6.61
C CYS A 18 3.52 0.20 -6.92
N GLY A 19 3.32 -0.04 -8.21
CA GLY A 19 2.67 -1.25 -8.72
C GLY A 19 3.64 -2.08 -9.55
N MET A 20 3.56 -3.41 -9.40
CA MET A 20 4.03 -4.31 -10.46
C MET A 20 2.90 -4.46 -11.47
N ALA A 21 2.80 -3.47 -12.37
CA ALA A 21 1.84 -3.47 -13.45
C ALA A 21 2.28 -4.46 -14.53
N THR A 22 1.30 -5.12 -15.14
CA THR A 22 1.50 -5.82 -16.40
C THR A 22 1.08 -4.88 -17.54
N ASP A 23 1.48 -5.18 -18.78
CA ASP A 23 1.05 -4.42 -19.96
C ASP A 23 -0.49 -4.36 -20.14
N GLU A 24 -1.25 -5.11 -19.33
CA GLU A 24 -2.71 -5.19 -19.29
C GLU A 24 -3.37 -4.19 -18.32
N GLY A 25 -2.59 -3.37 -17.59
CA GLY A 25 -3.08 -2.27 -16.74
C GLY A 25 -3.22 -2.60 -15.25
N GLU A 26 -3.65 -1.61 -14.44
CA GLU A 26 -3.69 -1.70 -12.97
C GLU A 26 -4.54 -2.87 -12.44
N LYS A 27 -5.65 -3.22 -13.12
CA LYS A 27 -6.48 -4.37 -12.74
C LYS A 27 -5.77 -5.72 -12.90
N ALA A 28 -4.78 -5.76 -13.78
CA ALA A 28 -3.92 -6.92 -14.03
C ALA A 28 -2.57 -6.80 -13.29
N ALA A 29 -2.40 -5.82 -12.39
CA ALA A 29 -1.25 -5.74 -11.52
C ALA A 29 -1.25 -6.89 -10.50
N TYR A 30 -0.08 -7.17 -9.95
CA TYR A 30 0.00 -8.09 -8.80
C TYR A 30 -0.47 -7.39 -7.53
N ALA A 31 0.13 -6.27 -7.16
CA ALA A 31 -0.34 -5.49 -6.03
C ALA A 31 0.03 -4.02 -6.25
N THR A 32 -0.80 -3.14 -5.71
CA THR A 32 -0.55 -1.70 -5.65
C THR A 32 -0.28 -1.34 -4.20
N PHE A 33 0.90 -0.81 -3.93
CA PHE A 33 1.29 -0.31 -2.61
C PHE A 33 1.24 1.20 -2.61
N SER A 34 0.68 1.81 -1.58
CA SER A 34 0.62 3.27 -1.45
C SER A 34 0.91 3.76 -0.04
N VAL A 35 1.50 4.96 0.03
CA VAL A 35 1.67 5.75 1.25
C VAL A 35 1.12 7.14 1.02
N SER A 36 0.32 7.66 1.95
CA SER A 36 -0.18 9.04 1.92
C SER A 36 0.01 9.74 3.26
N GLN A 37 0.52 10.97 3.21
CA GLN A 37 0.50 11.95 4.30
C GLN A 37 -0.43 13.15 4.00
N ASP A 38 -1.21 13.08 2.92
CA ASP A 38 -2.12 14.16 2.53
C ASP A 38 -3.25 14.31 3.57
N PRO A 39 -3.39 15.47 4.24
CA PRO A 39 -4.41 15.67 5.27
C PRO A 39 -5.85 15.42 4.79
N ALA A 40 -6.17 15.78 3.53
CA ALA A 40 -7.50 15.57 2.98
C ALA A 40 -7.80 14.08 2.77
N VAL A 41 -6.81 13.31 2.31
CA VAL A 41 -6.92 11.85 2.19
C VAL A 41 -7.08 11.19 3.56
N ILE A 42 -6.25 11.59 4.53
CA ILE A 42 -6.31 11.06 5.90
C ILE A 42 -7.65 11.39 6.57
N GLU A 43 -8.16 12.61 6.41
CA GLU A 43 -9.49 12.96 6.92
C GLU A 43 -10.59 12.15 6.26
N GLY A 44 -10.52 11.93 4.95
CA GLY A 44 -11.45 11.07 4.23
C GLY A 44 -11.46 9.66 4.82
N ILE A 45 -10.28 9.05 4.97
CA ILE A 45 -10.10 7.71 5.57
C ILE A 45 -10.71 7.63 6.97
N ARG A 46 -10.45 8.60 7.84
CA ARG A 46 -10.98 8.62 9.22
C ARG A 46 -12.51 8.71 9.28
N LYS A 47 -13.14 9.30 8.25
CA LYS A 47 -14.60 9.45 8.15
C LYS A 47 -15.26 8.25 7.44
N SER A 48 -14.48 7.38 6.80
CA SER A 48 -14.99 6.23 6.08
C SER A 48 -15.57 5.16 7.00
N GLN A 49 -16.62 4.51 6.52
CA GLN A 49 -17.22 3.36 7.21
C GLN A 49 -16.19 2.21 7.31
N GLY A 50 -16.13 1.57 8.49
CA GLY A 50 -15.23 0.44 8.73
C GLY A 50 -13.84 0.83 9.26
N PHE A 51 -13.52 2.13 9.34
CA PHE A 51 -12.29 2.58 9.98
C PHE A 51 -12.33 2.30 11.49
N ASN A 52 -11.31 1.63 12.01
CA ASN A 52 -11.26 1.18 13.40
C ASN A 52 -10.36 2.04 14.31
N GLY A 53 -9.91 3.19 13.84
CA GLY A 53 -8.94 4.06 14.54
C GLY A 53 -7.49 3.84 14.10
N HIS A 54 -7.16 2.64 13.61
CA HIS A 54 -5.81 2.26 13.18
C HIS A 54 -5.74 1.85 11.71
N GLY A 55 -6.87 1.79 11.01
CA GLY A 55 -6.95 1.26 9.65
C GLY A 55 -8.30 0.66 9.34
N PHE A 56 -8.34 -0.22 8.34
CA PHE A 56 -9.53 -1.01 7.98
C PHE A 56 -9.28 -2.51 8.16
N ASP A 57 -8.09 -2.99 7.80
CA ASP A 57 -7.72 -4.41 7.84
C ASP A 57 -6.18 -4.57 7.93
N ALA A 58 -5.69 -5.78 7.69
CA ALA A 58 -4.27 -6.11 7.77
C ALA A 58 -3.39 -5.42 6.70
N THR A 59 -3.98 -4.90 5.62
CA THR A 59 -3.26 -4.28 4.49
C THR A 59 -3.58 -2.79 4.35
N HIS A 60 -4.35 -2.22 5.28
CA HIS A 60 -4.79 -0.83 5.28
C HIS A 60 -4.61 -0.24 6.68
N THR A 61 -3.49 0.43 6.92
CA THR A 61 -3.11 0.90 8.27
C THR A 61 -2.76 2.38 8.32
N LEU A 62 -3.14 3.03 9.41
CA LEU A 62 -2.80 4.39 9.75
C LEU A 62 -1.77 4.39 10.88
N SER A 63 -0.73 5.19 10.77
CA SER A 63 0.29 5.34 11.80
C SER A 63 0.72 6.80 11.95
N ASP A 64 1.23 7.16 13.12
CA ASP A 64 1.95 8.42 13.30
C ASP A 64 3.41 8.22 12.89
N CYS A 65 3.90 9.06 11.98
CA CYS A 65 5.28 9.04 11.54
C CYS A 65 5.85 10.46 11.64
N ALA A 66 6.77 10.66 12.60
CA ALA A 66 7.33 11.95 12.95
C ALA A 66 6.27 13.06 13.17
N GLY A 67 5.17 12.73 13.86
CA GLY A 67 4.07 13.67 14.15
C GLY A 67 3.11 13.90 12.97
N LYS A 68 3.23 13.12 11.90
CA LYS A 68 2.33 13.15 10.74
C LYS A 68 1.55 11.86 10.63
N ALA A 69 0.23 11.97 10.54
CA ALA A 69 -0.63 10.85 10.19
C ALA A 69 -0.25 10.34 8.78
N THR A 70 0.14 9.08 8.71
CA THR A 70 0.64 8.43 7.50
C THR A 70 -0.15 7.16 7.29
N TYR A 71 -0.83 7.08 6.14
CA TYR A 71 -1.62 5.93 5.76
C TYR A 71 -0.85 5.05 4.79
N PHE A 72 -0.84 3.75 5.07
CA PHE A 72 -0.24 2.71 4.24
C PHE A 72 -1.34 1.78 3.76
N ALA A 73 -1.37 1.53 2.46
CA ALA A 73 -2.34 0.63 1.85
C ALA A 73 -1.68 -0.30 0.86
N MET A 74 -2.22 -1.52 0.77
CA MET A 74 -1.93 -2.44 -0.32
C MET A 74 -3.24 -3.03 -0.83
N GLU A 75 -3.44 -2.87 -2.14
CA GLU A 75 -4.56 -3.44 -2.87
C GLU A 75 -4.03 -4.57 -3.77
N PRO A 76 -4.37 -5.85 -3.50
CA PRO A 76 -4.01 -6.95 -4.39
C PRO A 76 -4.82 -6.88 -5.68
N GLY A 77 -4.15 -7.03 -6.83
CA GLY A 77 -4.81 -7.18 -8.12
C GLY A 77 -5.22 -8.62 -8.42
N LEU A 78 -5.90 -8.81 -9.55
CA LEU A 78 -6.46 -10.11 -9.94
C LEU A 78 -5.36 -11.18 -10.06
N ARG A 79 -4.22 -10.85 -10.68
CA ARG A 79 -3.12 -11.79 -10.91
C ARG A 79 -2.44 -12.26 -9.63
N TYR A 80 -2.42 -11.43 -8.60
CA TYR A 80 -1.91 -11.85 -7.31
C TYR A 80 -2.88 -12.79 -6.61
N THR A 81 -4.19 -12.50 -6.70
CA THR A 81 -5.21 -13.42 -6.20
C THR A 81 -5.08 -14.80 -6.86
N GLU A 82 -4.84 -14.85 -8.17
CA GLU A 82 -4.57 -16.09 -8.90
C GLU A 82 -3.28 -16.79 -8.44
N SER A 83 -2.22 -16.03 -8.17
CA SER A 83 -0.92 -16.61 -7.77
C SER A 83 -0.91 -17.18 -6.34
N LEU A 84 -1.85 -16.79 -5.48
CA LEU A 84 -2.01 -17.37 -4.14
C LEU A 84 -2.23 -18.89 -4.21
N ALA A 85 -2.97 -19.38 -5.21
CA ALA A 85 -3.20 -20.82 -5.42
C ALA A 85 -1.91 -21.59 -5.78
N THR A 86 -0.87 -20.86 -6.19
CA THR A 86 0.44 -21.40 -6.59
C THR A 86 1.54 -21.14 -5.56
N GLY A 87 1.18 -20.67 -4.36
CA GLY A 87 2.13 -20.47 -3.26
C GLY A 87 2.77 -19.09 -3.18
N ALA A 88 2.14 -18.06 -3.75
CA ALA A 88 2.54 -16.68 -3.46
C ALA A 88 2.40 -16.38 -1.95
N PRO A 89 3.20 -15.45 -1.39
CA PRO A 89 3.10 -15.04 0.01
C PRO A 89 1.69 -14.57 0.38
N ALA A 90 1.35 -14.56 1.68
CA ALA A 90 0.07 -13.98 2.09
C ALA A 90 0.09 -12.45 1.89
N PRO A 91 -1.07 -11.82 1.60
CA PRO A 91 -1.17 -10.36 1.46
C PRO A 91 -0.57 -9.60 2.65
N SER A 92 -0.78 -10.07 3.88
CA SER A 92 -0.22 -9.49 5.09
C SER A 92 1.31 -9.53 5.12
N ASP A 93 1.93 -10.59 4.60
CA ASP A 93 3.39 -10.73 4.58
C ASP A 93 4.03 -9.73 3.62
N LEU A 94 3.42 -9.58 2.44
CA LEU A 94 3.82 -8.58 1.44
C LEU A 94 3.64 -7.15 1.96
N PHE A 95 2.51 -6.88 2.63
CA PHE A 95 2.27 -5.58 3.24
C PHE A 95 3.25 -5.27 4.39
N ASN A 96 3.58 -6.27 5.22
CA ASN A 96 4.57 -6.11 6.28
C ASN A 96 5.97 -5.82 5.71
N ALA A 97 6.37 -6.51 4.65
CA ALA A 97 7.63 -6.23 3.96
C ALA A 97 7.67 -4.82 3.38
N PHE A 98 6.60 -4.40 2.70
CA PHE A 98 6.47 -3.05 2.17
C PHE A 98 6.52 -1.99 3.26
N THR A 99 5.69 -2.12 4.30
CA THR A 99 5.59 -1.11 5.35
C THR A 99 6.87 -1.02 6.17
N LYS A 100 7.62 -2.12 6.35
CA LYS A 100 8.95 -2.07 7.00
C LYS A 100 9.88 -1.06 6.32
N GLU A 101 9.98 -1.12 4.99
CA GLU A 101 10.83 -0.22 4.21
C GLU A 101 10.25 1.20 4.14
N ALA A 102 8.94 1.31 3.89
CA ALA A 102 8.28 2.60 3.78
C ALA A 102 8.31 3.38 5.11
N ARG A 103 8.05 2.71 6.24
CA ARG A 103 8.05 3.33 7.57
C ARG A 103 9.38 3.99 7.91
N ALA A 104 10.50 3.37 7.55
CA ALA A 104 11.82 3.96 7.73
C ALA A 104 11.97 5.27 6.92
N LYS A 105 11.51 5.28 5.67
CA LYS A 105 11.55 6.47 4.80
C LYS A 105 10.70 7.63 5.32
N PHE A 106 9.55 7.33 5.94
CA PHE A 106 8.63 8.34 6.47
C PHE A 106 8.86 8.69 7.95
N GLY A 107 9.89 8.13 8.59
CA GLY A 107 10.24 8.43 9.99
C GLY A 107 9.24 7.88 11.01
N CYS A 108 8.60 6.76 10.71
CA CYS A 108 7.69 6.10 11.63
C CYS A 108 8.48 5.43 12.76
N PRO A 109 7.91 5.37 13.98
CA PRO A 109 8.45 4.51 15.02
C PRO A 109 8.46 3.06 14.52
N THR A 110 9.58 2.38 14.72
CA THR A 110 9.67 0.94 14.49
C THR A 110 8.78 0.25 15.53
N PRO A 111 7.98 -0.76 15.14
CA PRO A 111 7.19 -1.54 16.11
C PRO A 111 8.05 -2.12 17.23
#